data_AF-A0A3E0HHS6-F1
#
_entry.id   AF-A0A3E0HHS6-F1
#
_cell.length_a   1.000
_cell.length_b   1.000
_cell.length_c   1.000
_cell.angle_alpha   90.00
_cell.angle_beta   90.00
_cell.angle_gamma   90.00
#
_symmetry.space_group_name_H-M   'P 1'
#
loop_
_entity.id
_entity.type
_entity.pdbx_description
1 polymer ?
#
loop_
_entity_poly.entity_id
_entity_poly.type
_entity_poly.pdbx_seq_one_letter_code
_entity_poly.pdbx_strand_id
1 'polypeptide(L)' 'MTAPPRRFDVDAGRGLGRLVVAVLDILRELIERQVLRRVDAGTLTPDEIERLGRALLELDRQFRELRTIFDDGGSA' A
#
# COMPACT_ATOMS: atom_id res chain seq x y z
N MET A 1 16.96 38.10 10.71
CA MET A 1 15.69 37.69 10.09
C MET A 1 15.64 36.18 10.08
N THR A 2 14.91 35.58 11.02
CA THR A 2 14.72 34.13 11.13
C THR A 2 13.76 33.70 10.02
N ALA A 3 14.19 32.81 9.13
CA ALA A 3 13.33 32.27 8.08
C ALA A 3 12.10 31.61 8.72
N PRO A 4 10.87 31.87 8.24
CA PRO A 4 9.68 31.27 8.81
C PRO A 4 9.74 29.74 8.67
N PRO A 5 9.19 28.98 9.64
CA PRO A 5 9.15 27.52 9.55
C PRO A 5 8.38 27.13 8.29
N ARG A 6 8.99 26.30 7.44
CA ARG A 6 8.33 25.72 6.26
C ARG A 6 7.17 24.86 6.74
N ARG A 7 5.97 25.44 6.78
CA ARG A 7 4.74 24.66 6.80
C ARG A 7 4.73 23.88 5.48
N PHE A 8 4.78 22.56 5.57
CA PHE A 8 4.47 21.74 4.41
C PHE A 8 3.09 22.16 3.92
N ASP A 9 3.02 22.51 2.64
CA ASP A 9 1.77 22.92 2.02
C ASP A 9 0.75 21.78 2.22
N VAL A 10 -0.42 22.11 2.77
CA VAL A 10 -1.46 21.12 3.10
C VAL A 10 -1.93 20.42 1.81
N ASP A 11 -1.84 21.09 0.67
CA ASP A 11 -2.14 20.54 -0.65
C ASP A 11 -1.05 19.57 -1.13
N ALA A 12 0.22 19.84 -0.79
CA ALA A 12 1.32 18.89 -1.04
C ALA A 12 1.17 17.63 -0.17
N GLY A 13 0.77 17.77 1.10
CA GLY A 13 0.47 16.64 1.98
C GLY A 13 -0.68 15.78 1.47
N ARG A 14 -1.79 16.41 1.04
CA ARG A 14 -2.95 15.72 0.45
C ARG A 14 -2.61 15.05 -0.89
N GLY A 15 -1.81 15.70 -1.72
CA GLY A 15 -1.32 15.17 -3.00
C GLY A 15 -0.41 13.95 -2.81
N LEU A 16 0.49 14.00 -1.84
CA LEU A 16 1.34 12.87 -1.47
C LEU A 16 0.52 11.70 -0.90
N GLY A 17 -0.50 11.97 -0.07
CA GLY A 17 -1.41 10.93 0.43
C GLY A 17 -2.11 10.18 -0.70
N ARG A 18 -2.66 10.91 -1.69
CA ARG A 18 -3.25 10.29 -2.89
C ARG A 18 -2.25 9.48 -3.71
N LEU A 19 -1.01 9.97 -3.84
CA LEU A 19 0.04 9.24 -4.56
C LEU A 19 0.38 7.92 -3.85
N VAL A 20 0.50 7.96 -2.51
CA VAL A 20 0.74 6.75 -1.71
C VAL A 20 -0.41 5.75 -1.89
N VAL A 21 -1.68 6.19 -1.79
CA VAL A 21 -2.84 5.32 -2.03
C VAL A 21 -2.80 4.69 -3.42
N ALA A 22 -2.51 5.46 -4.47
CA ALA A 22 -2.37 4.95 -5.83
C ALA A 22 -1.25 3.90 -5.97
N VAL A 23 -0.12 4.09 -5.29
CA VAL A 23 0.99 3.11 -5.26
C VAL A 23 0.56 1.82 -4.53
N LEU A 24 -0.18 1.94 -3.42
CA LEU A 24 -0.70 0.79 -2.68
C LEU A 24 -1.66 -0.04 -3.55
N ASP A 25 -2.52 0.61 -4.35
CA ASP A 25 -3.42 -0.08 -5.29
C ASP A 25 -2.64 -0.85 -6.37
N ILE A 26 -1.59 -0.25 -6.94
CA ILE A 26 -0.71 -0.92 -7.92
C ILE A 26 0.01 -2.14 -7.31
N LEU A 27 0.49 -2.01 -6.07
CA LEU A 27 1.16 -3.11 -5.37
C LEU A 27 0.20 -4.28 -5.12
N ARG A 28 -1.05 -3.99 -4.76
CA ARG A 28 -2.10 -5.01 -4.61
C ARG A 28 -2.33 -5.77 -5.92
N GLU A 29 -2.50 -5.07 -7.04
CA GLU A 29 -2.68 -5.70 -8.35
C GLU A 29 -1.49 -6.57 -8.74
N LEU A 30 -0.26 -6.11 -8.47
CA LEU A 30 0.95 -6.85 -8.80
C LEU A 30 1.02 -8.18 -8.04
N ILE A 31 0.66 -8.15 -6.76
CA ILE A 31 0.62 -9.31 -5.89
C ILE A 31 -0.39 -10.34 -6.39
N GLU A 32 -1.62 -9.92 -6.68
CA GLU A 32 -2.67 -10.80 -7.22
C GLU A 32 -2.19 -11.50 -8.50
N ARG A 33 -1.49 -10.76 -9.38
CA ARG A 33 -0.90 -11.31 -10.61
C ARG A 33 0.29 -12.24 -10.36
N GLN A 34 1.08 -12.04 -9.30
CA GLN A 34 2.23 -12.89 -8.99
C GLN A 34 1.82 -14.20 -8.34
N VAL A 35 0.76 -14.21 -7.52
CA VAL A 35 0.21 -15.42 -6.91
C VAL A 35 -0.30 -16.37 -7.99
N LEU A 36 -1.14 -15.87 -8.91
CA LEU A 36 -1.68 -16.68 -10.00
C LEU A 36 -0.56 -17.29 -10.85
N ARG A 37 0.44 -16.50 -11.24
CA ARG A 37 1.57 -16.99 -12.04
C ARG A 37 2.42 -18.05 -11.33
N ARG A 38 2.64 -17.94 -10.01
CA ARG A 38 3.44 -18.91 -9.27
C ARG A 38 2.71 -20.21 -8.99
N VAL A 39 1.39 -20.13 -8.78
CA VAL A 39 0.51 -21.30 -8.62
C VAL A 39 0.39 -22.05 -9.95
N ASP A 40 0.13 -21.34 -11.06
CA ASP A 40 0.01 -21.96 -12.39
C ASP A 40 1.33 -22.57 -12.90
N ALA A 41 2.47 -22.02 -12.51
CA ALA A 41 3.79 -22.57 -12.87
C ALA A 41 4.17 -23.83 -12.07
N GLY A 42 3.38 -24.23 -11.05
CA GLY A 42 3.70 -25.38 -10.18
C GLY A 42 4.97 -25.18 -9.34
N THR A 43 5.44 -23.93 -9.22
CA THR A 43 6.74 -23.58 -8.61
C THR A 43 6.71 -23.46 -7.09
N LEU A 44 5.54 -23.59 -6.46
CA LEU A 44 5.36 -23.49 -5.02
C LEU A 44 4.72 -24.75 -4.47
N THR A 45 5.27 -25.24 -3.38
CA THR A 45 4.66 -26.29 -2.55
C THR A 45 3.42 -25.74 -1.81
N PRO A 46 2.51 -26.60 -1.34
CA PRO A 46 1.34 -26.17 -0.58
C PRO A 46 1.66 -25.28 0.62
N ASP A 47 2.74 -25.59 1.35
CA ASP A 47 3.19 -24.81 2.51
C ASP A 47 3.69 -23.41 2.12
N GLU A 48 4.35 -23.29 0.97
CA GLU A 48 4.80 -22.00 0.44
C GLU A 48 3.63 -21.14 -0.04
N ILE A 49 2.61 -21.75 -0.65
CA ILE A 49 1.35 -21.06 -0.99
C ILE A 49 0.69 -20.53 0.26
N GLU A 50 0.61 -21.33 1.32
CA GLU A 50 -0.01 -20.94 2.58
C GLU A 50 0.76 -19.80 3.29
N ARG A 51 2.09 -19.88 3.33
CA ARG A 51 2.96 -18.81 3.84
C ARG A 51 2.81 -17.53 3.03
N LEU A 52 2.76 -17.63 1.71
CA LEU A 52 2.51 -16.49 0.83
C LEU A 52 1.16 -15.87 1.13
N GLY A 53 0.08 -16.66 1.20
CA GLY A 53 -1.25 -16.18 1.56
C GLY A 53 -1.29 -15.41 2.87
N ARG A 54 -0.64 -15.92 3.93
CA ARG A 54 -0.53 -15.23 5.23
C ARG A 54 0.21 -13.89 5.13
N ALA A 55 1.32 -13.84 4.40
CA ALA A 55 2.07 -12.61 4.22
C ALA A 55 1.27 -11.53 3.48
N LEU A 56 0.45 -11.95 2.50
CA LEU A 56 -0.40 -11.04 1.73
C LEU A 56 -1.57 -10.48 2.55
N LEU A 57 -2.16 -11.30 3.42
CA LEU A 57 -3.20 -10.84 4.35
C LEU A 57 -2.68 -9.79 5.33
N GLU A 58 -1.46 -9.98 5.84
CA GLU A 58 -0.83 -9.00 6.73
C GLU A 58 -0.49 -7.70 5.99
N LEU A 59 0.00 -7.80 4.76
CA LEU A 59 0.27 -6.63 3.92
C LEU A 59 -1.03 -5.84 3.61
N ASP A 60 -2.12 -6.54 3.30
CA ASP A 60 -3.43 -5.92 3.06
C ASP A 60 -3.95 -5.17 4.30
N ARG A 61 -3.74 -5.74 5.50
CA ARG A 61 -4.07 -5.07 6.76
C ARG A 61 -3.31 -3.76 6.94
N GLN A 62 -1.99 -3.77 6.68
CA GLN A 62 -1.15 -2.57 6.75
C GLN A 62 -1.53 -1.53 5.69
N PHE A 63 -1.90 -1.96 4.48
CA PHE A 63 -2.35 -1.07 3.42
C PHE A 63 -3.67 -0.39 3.78
N ARG A 64 -4.62 -1.11 4.37
CA ARG A 64 -5.86 -0.53 4.87
C ARG A 64 -5.62 0.51 5.96
N GLU A 65 -4.71 0.23 6.90
CA GLU A 65 -4.34 1.17 7.96
C GLU A 65 -3.72 2.45 7.39
N LEU A 66 -2.75 2.32 6.47
CA LEU A 66 -2.14 3.46 5.80
C LEU A 66 -3.16 4.27 5.00
N ARG A 67 -4.06 3.58 4.30
CA ARG A 67 -5.10 4.25 3.51
C ARG A 67 -6.08 5.01 4.37
N THR A 68 -6.49 4.49 5.54
CA THR A 68 -7.29 5.25 6.52
C THR A 68 -6.56 6.51 6.97
N ILE A 69 -5.26 6.42 7.27
CA ILE A 69 -4.45 7.58 7.69
C ILE A 69 -4.41 8.67 6.60
N PHE A 70 -4.34 8.30 5.33
CA PHE A 70 -4.25 9.23 4.21
C PHE A 70 -5.62 9.68 3.64
N ASP A 71 -6.67 8.87 3.76
CA ASP A 71 -8.05 9.22 3.35
C ASP A 71 -8.75 10.13 4.38
N ASP A 72 -8.52 9.93 5.69
CA ASP A 72 -9.11 10.76 6.76
C ASP A 72 -8.50 12.18 6.83
N GLY A 73 -7.35 12.41 6.18
CA GLY A 73 -6.76 13.74 6.00
C GLY A 73 -7.52 14.67 5.04
N GLY A 74 -8.63 14.21 4.45
CA GLY A 74 -9.44 14.94 3.48
C GLY A 74 -10.62 15.73 4.03
N SER A 75 -11.05 15.46 5.28
CA SER A 75 -12.23 16.08 5.92
C SER A 75 -11.83 17.18 6.91
N ALA A 76 -11.37 18.30 6.39
CA ALA A 76 -11.37 19.60 7.07
C ALA A 76 -11.57 20.68 6.00
#